data_AF-A0A966LB01-F1
#
_entry.id   AF-A0A966LB01-F1
#
_cell.length_a   1.000
_cell.length_b   1.000
_cell.length_c   1.000
_cell.angle_alpha   90.00
_cell.angle_beta   90.00
_cell.angle_gamma   90.00
#
_symmetry.space_group_name_H-M   'P 1'
#
loop_
_entity.id
_entity.type
_entity.pdbx_description
1 polymer ?
#
loop_
_entity_poly.entity_id
_entity_poly.type
_entity_poly.pdbx_seq_one_letter_code
_entity_poly.pdbx_strand_id
1 'polypeptide(L)'
;MAMKYGRRGFTLIEILVALALIAMAAGLAFVNLHRPVAKANSRVVADQVGEFLRRARNRAQKEARPVAVVLPNKGGSASVCQSVAELDGPVNPIITRVKDFSGEHPETVLFIGTYDASGVWSIDPPQPGNSGYYAQGLGSLPALAPINDWVGGNANNLLVFLPDGTVLGNDLPHLNGDYKIVVSQGAVTGGGAAQGNGIMDVSPTLHGLTAASDPYTVSVSALGVVTVTKGVDQATSVALSEKPLALGSPAPALLPDAKTTVNPQILELSVRPSAGFMKGAYGLDQILHPSRQLSLTVSAKQSNDEELFCEFFMSSGSGQFSVSGVQKMYYQPYFPPFLEAGWRSTVQWSPPPGAVAGQAFTVDAVVTSSRGGSATTEGNTSLRKVIYTYDKGRIYFSGLSAVTDLEEIYSVRADGTDLRKVTYQDTPDIVQRFPAGARDGHKLLYTQIDTLTTRSSIYAQTGRGGLTTRITDKGIFPSLSDDSTVMVYQWTQGLVPGSPQRPYTASPDLPA
;
A
#
# COMPACT_ATOMS: atom_id res chain seq x y z
N MET A 1 24.86 -29.87 -89.90
CA MET A 1 23.45 -29.74 -90.30
C MET A 1 22.82 -28.66 -89.41
N ALA A 2 22.86 -27.40 -89.86
CA ALA A 2 22.45 -26.25 -89.05
C ALA A 2 20.97 -25.93 -89.31
N MET A 3 20.11 -26.18 -88.32
CA MET A 3 18.67 -25.94 -88.39
C MET A 3 18.40 -24.44 -88.23
N LYS A 4 18.11 -23.75 -89.35
CA LYS A 4 17.66 -22.36 -89.39
C LYS A 4 16.28 -22.26 -88.71
N TYR A 5 16.25 -21.85 -87.44
CA TYR A 5 15.02 -21.39 -86.80
C TYR A 5 14.65 -20.03 -87.41
N GLY A 6 13.68 -20.04 -88.33
CA GLY A 6 13.06 -18.82 -88.83
C GLY A 6 12.37 -18.10 -87.69
N ARG A 7 12.97 -16.99 -87.24
CA ARG A 7 12.34 -16.06 -86.29
C ARG A 7 11.12 -15.43 -86.98
N ARG A 8 9.94 -15.99 -86.78
CA ARG A 8 8.67 -15.32 -87.09
C ARG A 8 8.49 -14.23 -86.04
N GLY A 9 8.67 -12.97 -86.44
CA GLY A 9 8.35 -11.82 -85.61
C GLY A 9 6.84 -11.76 -85.38
N PHE A 10 6.44 -11.39 -84.17
CA PHE A 10 5.03 -11.18 -83.84
C PHE A 10 4.45 -10.08 -84.73
N THR A 11 3.26 -10.32 -85.24
CA THR A 11 2.54 -9.32 -86.01
C THR A 11 2.05 -8.19 -85.09
N LEU A 12 1.91 -6.97 -85.61
CA LEU A 12 1.42 -5.82 -84.85
C LEU A 12 0.06 -6.12 -84.17
N ILE A 13 -0.80 -6.88 -84.86
CA ILE A 13 -2.09 -7.31 -84.35
C ILE A 13 -1.93 -8.26 -83.16
N GLU A 14 -1.00 -9.22 -83.20
CA GLU A 14 -0.75 -10.11 -82.06
C GLU A 14 -0.25 -9.34 -80.83
N ILE A 15 0.59 -8.32 -81.01
CA ILE A 15 1.07 -7.49 -79.89
C ILE A 15 -0.09 -6.68 -79.30
N LEU A 16 -0.96 -6.10 -80.14
CA LEU A 16 -2.11 -5.33 -79.67
C LEU A 16 -3.13 -6.20 -78.93
N VAL A 17 -3.40 -7.42 -79.44
CA VAL A 17 -4.29 -8.37 -78.78
C VAL A 17 -3.69 -8.85 -77.46
N ALA A 18 -2.39 -9.14 -77.41
CA ALA A 18 -1.71 -9.53 -76.18
C ALA A 18 -1.76 -8.41 -75.12
N LEU A 19 -1.52 -7.15 -75.50
CA LEU A 19 -1.62 -6.00 -74.60
C LEU A 19 -3.06 -5.79 -74.10
N ALA A 20 -4.06 -5.94 -74.96
CA ALA A 20 -5.47 -5.85 -74.56
C ALA A 20 -5.85 -6.95 -73.55
N LEU A 21 -5.38 -8.18 -73.76
CA LEU A 21 -5.61 -9.29 -72.83
C LEU A 21 -4.87 -9.08 -71.49
N ILE A 22 -3.64 -8.56 -71.51
CA ILE A 22 -2.90 -8.22 -70.29
C ILE A 22 -3.60 -7.09 -69.52
N ALA A 23 -4.07 -6.05 -70.21
CA ALA A 23 -4.81 -4.95 -69.58
C ALA A 23 -6.14 -5.40 -68.98
N MET A 24 -6.86 -6.30 -69.67
CA MET A 24 -8.11 -6.88 -69.17
C MET A 24 -7.88 -7.81 -67.98
N ALA A 25 -6.83 -8.65 -68.02
CA ALA A 25 -6.43 -9.50 -66.91
C ALA A 25 -5.95 -8.68 -65.71
N ALA A 26 -5.18 -7.61 -65.93
CA ALA A 26 -4.75 -6.68 -64.87
C ALA A 26 -5.95 -5.92 -64.27
N GLY A 27 -6.90 -5.47 -65.09
CA GLY A 27 -8.14 -4.85 -64.62
C GLY A 27 -8.97 -5.79 -63.74
N LEU A 28 -9.14 -7.05 -64.15
CA LEU A 28 -9.83 -8.07 -63.36
C LEU A 28 -9.07 -8.42 -62.07
N ALA A 29 -7.73 -8.46 -62.12
CA ALA A 29 -6.91 -8.67 -60.93
C ALA A 29 -7.04 -7.51 -59.93
N PHE A 30 -7.04 -6.26 -60.39
CA PHE A 30 -7.21 -5.08 -59.54
C PHE A 30 -8.59 -5.01 -58.87
N VAL A 31 -9.66 -5.42 -59.58
CA VAL A 31 -11.02 -5.46 -59.01
C VAL A 31 -11.14 -6.57 -57.95
N ASN A 32 -10.46 -7.70 -58.12
CA ASN A 32 -10.49 -8.81 -57.15
C ASN A 32 -9.52 -8.65 -55.96
N LEU A 33 -8.45 -7.88 -56.09
CA LEU A 33 -7.51 -7.60 -54.99
C LEU A 33 -8.10 -6.71 -53.89
N HIS A 34 -9.18 -5.97 -54.16
CA HIS A 34 -9.78 -5.06 -53.18
C HIS A 34 -10.77 -5.73 -52.20
N ARG A 35 -11.01 -7.04 -52.24
CA ARG A 35 -12.14 -7.66 -51.49
C ARG A 35 -11.95 -8.92 -50.62
N PRO A 36 -10.75 -9.43 -50.25
CA PRO A 36 -10.65 -10.43 -49.18
C PRO A 36 -10.43 -9.86 -47.77
N VAL A 37 -10.15 -8.55 -47.61
CA VAL A 37 -9.65 -7.99 -46.34
C VAL A 37 -10.72 -7.85 -45.26
N ALA A 38 -12.01 -7.82 -45.60
CA ALA A 38 -13.06 -7.62 -44.60
C ALA A 38 -13.16 -8.80 -43.61
N LYS A 39 -13.46 -10.03 -44.05
CA LYS A 39 -13.84 -11.15 -43.14
C LYS A 39 -12.77 -11.62 -42.13
N ALA A 40 -11.52 -11.18 -42.25
CA ALA A 40 -10.46 -11.54 -41.30
C ALA A 40 -10.37 -10.56 -40.11
N ASN A 41 -10.98 -9.38 -40.18
CA ASN A 41 -10.67 -8.29 -39.25
C ASN A 41 -11.29 -8.47 -37.86
N SER A 42 -12.57 -8.85 -37.75
CA SER A 42 -13.24 -8.92 -36.45
C SER A 42 -12.73 -10.05 -35.56
N ARG A 43 -12.36 -11.19 -36.16
CA ARG A 43 -11.71 -12.29 -35.43
C ARG A 43 -10.36 -11.87 -34.86
N VAL A 44 -9.51 -11.27 -35.69
CA VAL A 44 -8.17 -10.84 -35.27
C VAL A 44 -8.26 -9.82 -34.14
N VAL A 45 -9.16 -8.84 -34.25
CA VAL A 45 -9.38 -7.86 -33.16
C VAL A 45 -9.94 -8.55 -31.91
N ALA A 46 -10.87 -9.50 -32.03
CA ALA A 46 -11.41 -10.23 -30.88
C ALA A 46 -10.35 -11.05 -30.15
N ASP A 47 -9.48 -11.74 -30.90
CA ASP A 47 -8.33 -12.47 -30.34
C ASP A 47 -7.35 -11.50 -29.65
N GLN A 48 -7.05 -10.34 -30.26
CA GLN A 48 -6.20 -9.32 -29.65
C GLN A 48 -6.80 -8.71 -28.37
N VAL A 49 -8.10 -8.43 -28.34
CA VAL A 49 -8.82 -7.98 -27.14
C VAL A 49 -8.81 -9.06 -26.06
N GLY A 50 -9.04 -10.32 -26.44
CA GLY A 50 -8.94 -11.47 -25.54
C GLY A 50 -7.56 -11.58 -24.89
N GLU A 51 -6.48 -11.48 -25.68
CA GLU A 51 -5.11 -11.46 -25.17
C GLU A 51 -4.82 -10.24 -24.28
N PHE A 52 -5.37 -9.08 -24.61
CA PHE A 52 -5.24 -7.88 -23.79
C PHE A 52 -5.84 -8.09 -22.39
N LEU A 53 -7.03 -8.68 -22.31
CA LEU A 53 -7.72 -9.02 -21.05
C LEU A 53 -6.97 -10.11 -20.26
N ARG A 54 -6.52 -11.18 -20.93
CA ARG A 54 -5.72 -12.25 -20.27
C ARG A 54 -4.44 -11.70 -19.67
N ARG A 55 -3.76 -10.79 -20.39
CA ARG A 55 -2.56 -10.11 -19.89
C ARG A 55 -2.86 -9.29 -18.63
N ALA A 56 -3.92 -8.48 -18.65
CA ALA A 56 -4.31 -7.66 -17.51
C ALA A 56 -4.57 -8.53 -16.26
N ARG A 57 -5.29 -9.65 -16.42
CA ARG A 57 -5.49 -10.65 -15.34
C ARG A 57 -4.19 -11.23 -14.82
N ASN A 58 -3.34 -11.75 -15.71
CA ASN A 58 -2.07 -12.36 -15.31
C ASN A 58 -1.17 -11.35 -14.57
N ARG A 59 -1.22 -10.08 -14.98
CA ARG A 59 -0.50 -9.00 -14.34
C ARG A 59 -1.05 -8.71 -12.93
N ALA A 60 -2.36 -8.62 -12.78
CA ALA A 60 -2.99 -8.41 -11.49
C ALA A 60 -2.60 -9.50 -10.47
N GLN A 61 -2.62 -10.76 -10.91
CA GLN A 61 -2.21 -11.90 -10.09
C GLN A 61 -0.70 -11.89 -9.77
N LYS A 62 0.15 -11.62 -10.76
CA LYS A 62 1.61 -11.63 -10.59
C LYS A 62 2.10 -10.52 -9.68
N GLU A 63 1.54 -9.33 -9.82
CA GLU A 63 1.96 -8.13 -9.09
C GLU A 63 1.17 -7.94 -7.79
N ALA A 64 0.21 -8.82 -7.51
CA ALA A 64 -0.70 -8.76 -6.36
C ALA A 64 -1.39 -7.39 -6.20
N ARG A 65 -1.73 -6.75 -7.32
CA ARG A 65 -2.41 -5.45 -7.36
C ARG A 65 -3.52 -5.45 -8.41
N PRO A 66 -4.59 -4.65 -8.25
CA PRO A 66 -5.65 -4.59 -9.24
C PRO A 66 -5.15 -3.96 -10.56
N VAL A 67 -5.66 -4.45 -11.69
CA VAL A 67 -5.37 -3.94 -13.04
C VAL A 67 -6.68 -3.84 -13.80
N ALA A 68 -6.98 -2.68 -14.37
CA ALA A 68 -8.22 -2.47 -15.11
C ALA A 68 -8.00 -2.38 -16.62
N VAL A 69 -9.01 -2.84 -17.36
CA VAL A 69 -9.13 -2.65 -18.81
C VAL A 69 -10.28 -1.70 -19.08
N VAL A 70 -9.98 -0.63 -19.81
CA VAL A 70 -10.93 0.42 -20.16
C VAL A 70 -11.37 0.26 -21.60
N LEU A 71 -12.68 0.29 -21.83
CA LEU A 71 -13.28 0.50 -23.13
C LEU A 71 -13.88 1.93 -23.15
N PRO A 72 -13.27 2.87 -23.90
CA PRO A 72 -13.70 4.27 -23.87
C PRO A 72 -15.15 4.41 -24.35
N ASN A 73 -15.93 5.30 -23.74
CA ASN A 73 -17.33 5.53 -24.16
C ASN A 73 -17.72 7.02 -24.19
N LYS A 74 -16.73 7.92 -24.12
CA LYS A 74 -16.94 9.38 -24.15
C LYS A 74 -17.96 9.83 -23.09
N GLY A 75 -17.79 9.34 -21.86
CA GLY A 75 -18.69 9.65 -20.74
C GLY A 75 -20.12 9.14 -20.95
N GLY A 76 -20.26 7.96 -21.57
CA GLY A 76 -21.53 7.31 -21.87
C GLY A 76 -22.19 7.71 -23.19
N SER A 77 -21.71 8.76 -23.86
CA SER A 77 -22.31 9.25 -25.12
C SER A 77 -22.00 8.41 -26.35
N ALA A 78 -20.93 7.61 -26.34
CA ALA A 78 -20.58 6.70 -27.42
C ALA A 78 -20.93 5.26 -27.03
N SER A 79 -21.69 4.58 -27.89
CA SER A 79 -22.11 3.19 -27.68
C SER A 79 -21.06 2.16 -28.12
N VAL A 80 -20.04 2.59 -28.86
CA VAL A 80 -18.96 1.75 -29.38
C VAL A 80 -17.60 2.45 -29.27
N CYS A 81 -16.52 1.68 -29.32
CA CYS A 81 -15.16 2.19 -29.38
C CYS A 81 -14.27 1.36 -30.31
N GLN A 82 -13.07 1.85 -30.60
CA GLN A 82 -12.07 1.14 -31.42
C GLN A 82 -10.74 0.98 -30.69
N SER A 83 -10.74 1.06 -29.36
CA SER A 83 -9.53 0.94 -28.57
C SER A 83 -9.80 0.32 -27.21
N VAL A 84 -8.74 -0.23 -26.62
CA VAL A 84 -8.71 -0.68 -25.23
C VAL A 84 -7.49 -0.07 -24.55
N ALA A 85 -7.63 0.29 -23.27
CA ALA A 85 -6.54 0.80 -22.45
C ALA A 85 -6.35 -0.04 -21.18
N GLU A 86 -5.12 -0.14 -20.70
CA GLU A 86 -4.76 -0.79 -19.44
C GLU A 86 -4.44 0.28 -18.40
N LEU A 87 -5.20 0.26 -17.30
CA LEU A 87 -5.00 1.07 -16.10
C LEU A 87 -4.32 0.21 -15.05
N ASP A 88 -3.28 0.76 -14.43
CA ASP A 88 -2.44 0.05 -13.44
C ASP A 88 -2.31 0.89 -12.18
N GLY A 89 -2.57 0.27 -11.03
CA GLY A 89 -2.40 0.86 -9.71
C GLY A 89 -3.64 0.72 -8.81
N PRO A 90 -3.49 0.55 -7.48
CA PRO A 90 -4.60 0.49 -6.51
C PRO A 90 -5.45 1.77 -6.35
N VAL A 91 -4.89 2.98 -6.52
CA VAL A 91 -5.57 4.28 -6.27
C VAL A 91 -5.11 5.37 -7.25
N ASN A 92 -6.03 5.90 -8.07
CA ASN A 92 -5.71 6.79 -9.19
C ASN A 92 -4.78 6.12 -10.21
N PRO A 93 -5.19 4.96 -10.76
CA PRO A 93 -4.40 4.22 -11.72
C PRO A 93 -4.07 5.08 -12.94
N ILE A 94 -2.91 4.81 -13.52
CA ILE A 94 -2.45 5.49 -14.72
C ILE A 94 -2.65 4.61 -15.94
N ILE A 95 -2.88 5.23 -17.10
CA ILE A 95 -2.94 4.53 -18.37
C ILE A 95 -1.53 4.12 -18.78
N THR A 96 -1.23 2.83 -18.62
CA THR A 96 0.10 2.27 -18.93
C THR A 96 0.22 1.79 -20.37
N ARG A 97 -0.91 1.43 -20.99
CA ARG A 97 -0.94 0.91 -22.35
C ARG A 97 -2.25 1.21 -23.04
N VAL A 98 -2.18 1.48 -24.33
CA VAL A 98 -3.35 1.64 -25.20
C VAL A 98 -3.12 0.81 -26.45
N LYS A 99 -4.14 0.08 -26.90
CA LYS A 99 -4.19 -0.53 -28.23
C LYS A 99 -5.35 0.11 -28.98
N ASP A 100 -5.01 0.90 -29.98
CA ASP A 100 -5.94 1.48 -30.94
C ASP A 100 -6.01 0.59 -32.18
N PHE A 101 -7.21 0.18 -32.55
CA PHE A 101 -7.48 -0.67 -33.70
C PHE A 101 -7.92 0.14 -34.92
N SER A 102 -8.20 1.45 -34.78
CA SER A 102 -8.77 2.28 -35.86
C SER A 102 -7.86 2.40 -37.10
N GLY A 103 -6.54 2.35 -36.92
CA GLY A 103 -5.58 2.39 -38.02
C GLY A 103 -5.42 1.06 -38.77
N GLU A 104 -5.42 -0.07 -38.06
CA GLU A 104 -5.22 -1.41 -38.63
C GLU A 104 -6.53 -2.04 -39.12
N HIS A 105 -7.64 -1.76 -38.41
CA HIS A 105 -8.96 -2.34 -38.61
C HIS A 105 -10.04 -1.24 -38.53
N PRO A 106 -10.07 -0.27 -39.45
CA PRO A 106 -10.93 0.92 -39.38
C PRO A 106 -12.43 0.60 -39.35
N GLU A 107 -12.84 -0.55 -39.88
CA GLU A 107 -14.25 -0.97 -39.90
C GLU A 107 -14.68 -1.74 -38.64
N THR A 108 -13.74 -2.14 -37.78
CA THR A 108 -14.03 -2.96 -36.61
C THR A 108 -14.27 -2.10 -35.38
N VAL A 109 -15.34 -2.40 -34.65
CA VAL A 109 -15.71 -1.74 -33.40
C VAL A 109 -15.85 -2.74 -32.27
N LEU A 110 -15.73 -2.24 -31.05
CA LEU A 110 -15.97 -2.92 -29.80
C LEU A 110 -17.24 -2.33 -29.18
N PHE A 111 -18.18 -3.20 -28.85
CA PHE A 111 -19.42 -2.87 -28.15
C PHE A 111 -19.45 -3.59 -26.80
N ILE A 112 -19.79 -2.86 -25.75
CA ILE A 112 -20.10 -3.42 -24.43
C ILE A 112 -21.40 -2.78 -23.95
N GLY A 113 -22.33 -3.61 -23.52
CA GLY A 113 -23.70 -3.20 -23.26
C GLY A 113 -24.61 -4.41 -23.24
N THR A 114 -25.89 -4.19 -23.53
CA THR A 114 -26.92 -5.23 -23.50
C THR A 114 -27.36 -5.59 -24.91
N TYR A 115 -28.04 -6.72 -25.06
CA TYR A 115 -28.78 -7.10 -26.27
C TYR A 115 -29.85 -8.10 -25.91
N ASP A 116 -30.82 -8.30 -26.79
CA ASP A 116 -31.83 -9.33 -26.56
C ASP A 116 -31.16 -10.72 -26.62
N ALA A 117 -31.23 -11.42 -25.49
CA ALA A 117 -30.52 -12.66 -25.23
C ALA A 117 -31.40 -13.62 -24.44
N SER A 118 -31.10 -14.92 -24.51
CA SER A 118 -31.85 -15.95 -23.77
C SER A 118 -31.61 -15.96 -22.25
N GLY A 119 -30.77 -15.06 -21.73
CA GLY A 119 -30.40 -14.95 -20.31
C GLY A 119 -30.84 -13.62 -19.68
N VAL A 120 -30.43 -13.40 -18.43
CA VAL A 120 -30.75 -12.17 -17.70
C VAL A 120 -29.51 -11.28 -17.63
N TRP A 121 -29.68 -10.02 -18.05
CA TRP A 121 -28.70 -8.96 -17.83
C TRP A 121 -28.82 -8.41 -16.42
N SER A 122 -27.71 -8.39 -15.69
CA SER A 122 -27.59 -7.74 -14.39
C SER A 122 -26.44 -6.75 -14.38
N ILE A 123 -26.59 -5.66 -13.63
CA ILE A 123 -25.50 -4.74 -13.26
C ILE A 123 -24.99 -4.98 -11.84
N ASP A 124 -25.67 -5.82 -11.06
CA ASP A 124 -25.17 -6.20 -9.74
C ASP A 124 -23.85 -6.98 -9.92
N PRO A 125 -22.82 -6.82 -9.07
CA PRO A 125 -21.56 -7.54 -9.24
C PRO A 125 -21.79 -9.05 -9.28
N PRO A 126 -21.22 -9.77 -10.27
CA PRO A 126 -21.42 -11.20 -10.39
C PRO A 126 -20.79 -11.89 -9.18
N GLN A 127 -21.62 -12.54 -8.35
CA GLN A 127 -21.19 -13.16 -7.09
C GLN A 127 -20.44 -14.47 -7.37
N PRO A 128 -19.12 -14.58 -7.04
CA PRO A 128 -18.44 -15.87 -7.12
C PRO A 128 -18.90 -16.77 -5.96
N GLY A 129 -19.94 -17.58 -6.19
CA GLY A 129 -20.28 -18.79 -5.42
C GLY A 129 -20.58 -18.64 -3.92
N ASN A 130 -20.50 -17.43 -3.32
CA ASN A 130 -20.70 -17.21 -1.90
C ASN A 130 -21.32 -15.83 -1.66
N SER A 131 -22.64 -15.80 -1.56
CA SER A 131 -23.51 -14.61 -1.55
C SER A 131 -23.35 -13.66 -0.34
N GLY A 132 -22.42 -13.93 0.58
CA GLY A 132 -22.28 -13.19 1.84
C GLY A 132 -21.25 -12.07 1.83
N TYR A 133 -20.25 -12.09 0.94
CA TYR A 133 -19.07 -11.22 1.07
C TYR A 133 -19.22 -9.84 0.42
N TYR A 134 -20.12 -9.68 -0.56
CA TYR A 134 -20.28 -8.41 -1.30
C TYR A 134 -21.50 -7.59 -0.87
N ALA A 135 -22.47 -8.18 -0.16
CA ALA A 135 -23.67 -7.50 0.31
C ALA A 135 -23.41 -6.50 1.47
N GLN A 136 -22.22 -6.53 2.07
CA GLN A 136 -21.77 -5.57 3.10
C GLN A 136 -21.02 -4.35 2.50
N GLY A 137 -21.24 -4.09 1.20
CA GLY A 137 -20.71 -2.92 0.50
C GLY A 137 -19.26 -3.12 0.07
N LEU A 138 -18.98 -2.75 -1.18
CA LEU A 138 -17.62 -2.52 -1.69
C LEU A 138 -16.78 -1.60 -0.78
N GLY A 139 -17.41 -0.83 0.11
CA GLY A 139 -16.75 -0.07 1.19
C GLY A 139 -16.05 -0.91 2.26
N SER A 140 -16.20 -2.24 2.28
CA SER A 140 -15.48 -3.15 3.18
C SER A 140 -14.32 -3.91 2.53
N LEU A 141 -14.09 -3.75 1.22
CA LEU A 141 -12.84 -4.12 0.58
C LEU A 141 -11.93 -2.89 0.58
N PRO A 142 -11.07 -2.69 1.61
CA PRO A 142 -10.26 -1.49 1.75
C PRO A 142 -9.32 -1.23 0.57
N ALA A 143 -9.05 -2.23 -0.29
CA ALA A 143 -8.13 -2.14 -1.41
C ALA A 143 -8.75 -1.63 -2.74
N LEU A 144 -10.06 -1.37 -2.79
CA LEU A 144 -10.73 -0.80 -3.95
C LEU A 144 -11.40 0.51 -3.54
N ALA A 145 -10.59 1.54 -3.27
CA ALA A 145 -11.05 2.92 -3.38
C ALA A 145 -11.96 3.01 -4.61
N PRO A 146 -13.15 3.64 -4.48
CA PRO A 146 -14.28 3.37 -5.35
C PRO A 146 -13.79 3.41 -6.79
N ILE A 147 -14.02 2.33 -7.55
CA ILE A 147 -13.67 2.23 -8.98
C ILE A 147 -14.09 3.50 -9.77
N ASN A 148 -14.99 4.32 -9.23
CA ASN A 148 -15.30 5.70 -9.67
C ASN A 148 -14.08 6.63 -9.77
N ASP A 149 -13.14 6.55 -8.83
CA ASP A 149 -11.92 7.36 -8.81
C ASP A 149 -10.94 6.93 -9.91
N TRP A 150 -11.03 5.69 -10.40
CA TRP A 150 -10.14 5.14 -11.41
C TRP A 150 -10.28 5.78 -12.79
N VAL A 151 -11.39 6.46 -13.02
CA VAL A 151 -11.70 7.10 -14.31
C VAL A 151 -11.77 8.61 -14.21
N GLY A 152 -11.39 9.19 -13.07
CA GLY A 152 -11.37 10.64 -12.86
C GLY A 152 -12.73 11.30 -13.13
N GLY A 153 -13.82 10.60 -12.78
CA GLY A 153 -15.20 11.06 -13.03
C GLY A 153 -15.74 10.82 -14.44
N ASN A 154 -14.98 10.20 -15.35
CA ASN A 154 -15.51 9.80 -16.66
C ASN A 154 -16.18 8.43 -16.58
N ALA A 155 -17.45 8.33 -16.98
CA ALA A 155 -18.21 7.07 -16.93
C ALA A 155 -17.77 6.00 -17.97
N ASN A 156 -16.46 5.85 -18.24
CA ASN A 156 -15.94 4.83 -19.17
C ASN A 156 -16.28 3.42 -18.70
N ASN A 157 -16.26 2.45 -19.62
CA ASN A 157 -16.52 1.06 -19.28
C ASN A 157 -15.23 0.42 -18.72
N LEU A 158 -15.27 -0.12 -17.50
CA LEU A 158 -14.13 -0.68 -16.80
C LEU A 158 -14.33 -2.14 -16.42
N LEU A 159 -13.34 -2.98 -16.74
CA LEU A 159 -13.19 -4.32 -16.18
C LEU A 159 -11.94 -4.37 -15.31
N VAL A 160 -12.10 -4.48 -14.00
CA VAL A 160 -11.02 -4.48 -13.00
C VAL A 160 -10.71 -5.91 -12.59
N PHE A 161 -9.53 -6.40 -12.97
CA PHE A 161 -9.02 -7.70 -12.52
C PHE A 161 -8.35 -7.56 -11.17
N LEU A 162 -8.72 -8.44 -10.24
CA LEU A 162 -8.20 -8.46 -8.88
C LEU A 162 -7.03 -9.45 -8.72
N PRO A 163 -6.21 -9.29 -7.66
CA PRO A 163 -5.10 -10.20 -7.37
C PRO A 163 -5.49 -11.68 -7.22
N ASP A 164 -6.72 -11.96 -6.80
CA ASP A 164 -7.26 -13.32 -6.67
C ASP A 164 -7.70 -13.93 -8.02
N GLY A 165 -7.63 -13.15 -9.10
CA GLY A 165 -8.02 -13.55 -10.46
C GLY A 165 -9.47 -13.29 -10.82
N THR A 166 -10.30 -12.80 -9.89
CA THR A 166 -11.67 -12.38 -10.17
C THR A 166 -11.70 -11.06 -10.96
N VAL A 167 -12.87 -10.70 -11.50
CA VAL A 167 -13.07 -9.46 -12.25
C VAL A 167 -14.32 -8.73 -11.76
N LEU A 168 -14.24 -7.40 -11.69
CA LEU A 168 -15.34 -6.51 -11.35
C LEU A 168 -15.58 -5.50 -12.48
N GLY A 169 -16.84 -5.15 -12.72
CA GLY A 169 -17.24 -4.06 -13.60
C GLY A 169 -17.70 -2.84 -12.81
N ASN A 170 -17.64 -1.64 -13.41
CA ASN A 170 -18.23 -0.44 -12.84
C ASN A 170 -19.73 -0.33 -13.17
N ASP A 171 -20.55 -1.24 -12.63
CA ASP A 171 -21.97 -1.44 -13.01
C ASP A 171 -22.15 -1.79 -14.50
N LEU A 172 -21.13 -2.41 -15.10
CA LEU A 172 -21.26 -2.94 -16.44
C LEU A 172 -22.25 -4.10 -16.47
N PRO A 173 -23.10 -4.17 -17.51
CA PRO A 173 -24.04 -5.26 -17.64
C PRO A 173 -23.28 -6.55 -17.93
N HIS A 174 -23.66 -7.61 -17.21
CA HIS A 174 -23.18 -8.95 -17.44
C HIS A 174 -24.35 -9.89 -17.73
N LEU A 175 -24.12 -10.88 -18.59
CA LEU A 175 -25.10 -11.89 -18.96
C LEU A 175 -24.74 -13.20 -18.26
N ASN A 176 -25.60 -13.69 -17.37
CA ASN A 176 -25.39 -14.94 -16.63
C ASN A 176 -24.04 -15.01 -15.87
N GLY A 177 -23.55 -13.87 -15.38
CA GLY A 177 -22.29 -13.75 -14.63
C GLY A 177 -21.04 -13.47 -15.48
N ASP A 178 -21.19 -13.37 -16.81
CA ASP A 178 -20.10 -13.05 -17.73
C ASP A 178 -20.26 -11.65 -18.32
N TYR A 179 -19.20 -10.85 -18.31
CA TYR A 179 -19.12 -9.63 -19.10
C TYR A 179 -18.94 -9.98 -20.58
N LYS A 180 -19.70 -9.33 -21.46
CA LYS A 180 -19.70 -9.61 -22.90
C LYS A 180 -19.22 -8.39 -23.69
N ILE A 181 -18.15 -8.56 -24.45
CA ILE A 181 -17.66 -7.55 -25.41
C ILE A 181 -17.89 -8.10 -26.81
N VAL A 182 -18.71 -7.42 -27.61
CA VAL A 182 -18.96 -7.79 -29.00
C VAL A 182 -17.98 -7.03 -29.89
N VAL A 183 -17.26 -7.76 -30.73
CA VAL A 183 -16.32 -7.24 -31.73
C VAL A 183 -16.90 -7.48 -33.12
N SER A 184 -17.16 -6.44 -33.89
CA SER A 184 -17.90 -6.56 -35.16
C SER A 184 -17.50 -5.49 -36.19
N GLN A 185 -17.87 -5.69 -37.46
CA GLN A 185 -17.66 -4.74 -38.56
C GLN A 185 -18.78 -3.72 -38.64
N GLY A 186 -18.73 -2.75 -37.75
CA GLY A 186 -19.87 -1.89 -37.47
C GLY A 186 -20.91 -2.58 -36.60
N ALA A 187 -21.70 -1.75 -35.94
CA ALA A 187 -22.73 -2.13 -35.00
C ALA A 187 -23.83 -1.07 -35.02
N VAL A 188 -25.08 -1.50 -34.92
CA VAL A 188 -26.22 -0.61 -34.71
C VAL A 188 -26.65 -0.76 -33.26
N THR A 189 -26.76 0.38 -32.57
CA THR A 189 -27.06 0.43 -31.14
C THR A 189 -28.28 1.31 -30.88
N GLY A 190 -29.08 0.94 -29.88
CA GLY A 190 -30.16 1.74 -29.32
C GLY A 190 -30.03 1.87 -27.80
N GLY A 191 -31.12 2.23 -27.12
CA GLY A 191 -31.16 2.25 -25.65
C GLY A 191 -30.97 0.84 -25.07
N GLY A 192 -30.16 0.72 -24.03
CA GLY A 192 -29.95 -0.51 -23.28
C GLY A 192 -30.71 -0.52 -21.96
N ALA A 193 -30.98 -1.71 -21.43
CA ALA A 193 -31.53 -1.88 -20.09
C ALA A 193 -30.99 -3.17 -19.47
N ALA A 194 -30.62 -3.11 -18.20
CA ALA A 194 -30.24 -4.25 -17.38
C ALA A 194 -30.90 -4.14 -16.00
N GLN A 195 -31.13 -5.29 -15.35
CA GLN A 195 -31.69 -5.33 -14.00
C GLN A 195 -30.60 -5.12 -12.94
N GLY A 196 -30.97 -4.77 -11.72
CA GLY A 196 -30.04 -4.59 -10.60
C GLY A 196 -30.08 -3.18 -10.03
N ASN A 197 -29.41 -2.99 -8.91
CA ASN A 197 -29.50 -1.74 -8.14
C ASN A 197 -28.33 -0.79 -8.34
N GLY A 198 -27.30 -1.16 -9.11
CA GLY A 198 -26.14 -0.31 -9.44
C GLY A 198 -25.43 0.20 -8.19
N ILE A 199 -24.23 -0.28 -7.89
CA ILE A 199 -23.59 0.06 -6.60
C ILE A 199 -22.70 1.30 -6.74
N MET A 200 -22.42 1.76 -7.97
CA MET A 200 -21.46 2.82 -8.24
C MET A 200 -22.14 4.16 -8.51
N ASP A 201 -21.67 5.23 -7.86
CA ASP A 201 -22.17 6.60 -8.09
C ASP A 201 -22.01 7.09 -9.55
N VAL A 202 -21.07 6.52 -10.32
CA VAL A 202 -20.78 6.91 -11.71
C VAL A 202 -20.94 5.70 -12.64
N SER A 203 -22.17 5.18 -12.76
CA SER A 203 -22.48 4.08 -13.68
C SER A 203 -22.43 4.54 -15.16
N PRO A 204 -21.92 3.70 -16.09
CA PRO A 204 -21.93 4.00 -17.51
C PRO A 204 -23.35 4.00 -18.08
N THR A 205 -23.60 4.83 -19.08
CA THR A 205 -24.85 4.78 -19.85
C THR A 205 -24.94 3.45 -20.59
N LEU A 206 -26.04 2.71 -20.39
CA LEU A 206 -26.26 1.42 -21.02
C LEU A 206 -26.80 1.57 -22.44
N HIS A 207 -26.14 0.91 -23.38
CA HIS A 207 -26.57 0.82 -24.78
C HIS A 207 -27.01 -0.62 -25.10
N GLY A 208 -27.91 -0.75 -26.07
CA GLY A 208 -28.43 -2.02 -26.56
C GLY A 208 -27.95 -2.30 -27.98
N LEU A 209 -27.35 -3.46 -28.26
CA LEU A 209 -26.97 -3.87 -29.61
C LEU A 209 -28.17 -4.46 -30.34
N THR A 210 -28.50 -3.92 -31.52
CA THR A 210 -29.64 -4.37 -32.34
C THR A 210 -29.21 -5.02 -33.64
N ALA A 211 -28.02 -4.68 -34.17
CA ALA A 211 -27.43 -5.35 -35.32
C ALA A 211 -25.89 -5.34 -35.28
N ALA A 212 -25.26 -6.38 -35.81
CA ALA A 212 -23.81 -6.50 -35.94
C ALA A 212 -23.41 -7.21 -37.22
N SER A 213 -22.26 -6.84 -37.81
CA SER A 213 -21.69 -7.54 -38.97
C SER A 213 -20.47 -8.37 -38.60
N ASP A 214 -20.41 -9.61 -39.06
CA ASP A 214 -19.34 -10.59 -38.76
C ASP A 214 -18.87 -10.59 -37.28
N PRO A 215 -19.79 -10.72 -36.29
CA PRO A 215 -19.43 -10.52 -34.90
C PRO A 215 -18.68 -11.70 -34.28
N TYR A 216 -17.84 -11.37 -33.31
CA TYR A 216 -17.25 -12.28 -32.33
C TYR A 216 -17.55 -11.74 -30.93
N THR A 217 -17.76 -12.62 -29.96
CA THR A 217 -17.97 -12.24 -28.56
C THR A 217 -16.78 -12.65 -27.72
N VAL A 218 -16.18 -11.67 -27.03
CA VAL A 218 -15.19 -11.90 -25.99
C VAL A 218 -15.92 -11.91 -24.65
N SER A 219 -15.96 -13.07 -23.99
CA SER A 219 -16.62 -13.24 -22.69
C SER A 219 -15.60 -13.26 -21.56
N VAL A 220 -15.86 -12.52 -20.48
CA VAL A 220 -15.06 -12.52 -19.26
C VAL A 220 -15.93 -12.96 -18.09
N SER A 221 -15.70 -14.18 -17.58
CA SER A 221 -16.42 -14.68 -16.41
C SER A 221 -16.05 -13.93 -15.14
N ALA A 222 -16.88 -14.01 -14.10
CA ALA A 222 -16.57 -13.50 -12.75
C ALA A 222 -15.21 -13.97 -12.18
N LEU A 223 -14.72 -15.15 -12.59
CA LEU A 223 -13.40 -15.70 -12.21
C LEU A 223 -12.25 -15.24 -13.13
N GLY A 224 -12.50 -14.23 -13.97
CA GLY A 224 -11.56 -13.64 -14.91
C GLY A 224 -11.20 -14.52 -16.12
N VAL A 225 -11.87 -15.65 -16.33
CA VAL A 225 -11.64 -16.50 -17.51
C VAL A 225 -12.11 -15.78 -18.77
N VAL A 226 -11.23 -15.68 -19.77
CA VAL A 226 -11.49 -14.98 -21.04
C VAL A 226 -11.65 -16.00 -22.18
N THR A 227 -12.81 -15.99 -22.83
CA THR A 227 -13.12 -16.84 -23.99
C THR A 227 -13.53 -15.98 -25.19
N VAL A 228 -13.28 -16.49 -26.40
CA VAL A 228 -13.66 -15.83 -27.66
C VAL A 228 -14.54 -16.80 -28.44
N THR A 229 -15.75 -16.40 -28.77
CA THR A 229 -16.73 -17.20 -29.52
C THR A 229 -17.16 -16.46 -30.78
N LYS A 230 -17.46 -17.20 -31.86
CA LYS A 230 -18.00 -16.60 -33.08
C LYS A 230 -19.49 -16.30 -32.89
N GLY A 231 -19.93 -15.15 -33.39
CA GLY A 231 -21.31 -14.68 -33.25
C GLY A 231 -21.50 -13.72 -32.08
N VAL A 232 -22.76 -13.32 -31.85
CA VAL A 232 -23.20 -12.64 -30.63
C VAL A 232 -23.70 -13.72 -29.67
N ASP A 233 -22.95 -13.98 -28.61
CA ASP A 233 -23.21 -15.09 -27.69
C ASP A 233 -24.63 -15.00 -27.08
N GLN A 234 -25.40 -16.08 -27.12
CA GLN A 234 -26.77 -16.17 -26.57
C GLN A 234 -27.79 -15.15 -27.11
N ALA A 235 -27.51 -14.44 -28.21
CA ALA A 235 -28.44 -13.49 -28.80
C ALA A 235 -29.69 -14.17 -29.39
N THR A 236 -30.86 -13.58 -29.17
CA THR A 236 -32.15 -14.07 -29.67
C THR A 236 -32.68 -13.25 -30.85
N SER A 237 -32.45 -11.94 -30.89
CA SER A 237 -32.97 -11.06 -31.95
C SER A 237 -32.00 -10.03 -32.53
N VAL A 238 -30.70 -10.14 -32.22
CA VAL A 238 -29.68 -9.27 -32.86
C VAL A 238 -29.57 -9.60 -34.35
N ALA A 239 -29.83 -8.62 -35.21
CA ALA A 239 -29.73 -8.79 -36.65
C ALA A 239 -28.28 -8.97 -37.09
N LEU A 240 -27.98 -10.09 -37.75
CA LEU A 240 -26.64 -10.39 -38.25
C LEU A 240 -26.54 -10.00 -39.72
N SER A 241 -25.51 -9.22 -40.06
CA SER A 241 -25.17 -8.84 -41.44
C SER A 241 -23.87 -9.50 -41.87
N GLU A 242 -23.79 -9.90 -43.15
CA GLU A 242 -22.51 -10.28 -43.78
C GLU A 242 -21.77 -9.07 -44.38
N LYS A 243 -22.47 -7.94 -44.53
CA LYS A 243 -21.91 -6.69 -45.05
C LYS A 243 -21.60 -5.73 -43.90
N PRO A 244 -20.46 -5.01 -43.94
CA PRO A 244 -20.15 -4.00 -42.95
C PRO A 244 -21.32 -3.04 -42.74
N LEU A 245 -21.68 -2.83 -41.49
CA LEU A 245 -22.69 -1.83 -41.11
C LEU A 245 -22.01 -0.47 -40.96
N ALA A 246 -22.79 0.61 -41.01
CA ALA A 246 -22.26 1.94 -40.72
C ALA A 246 -21.64 1.94 -39.31
N LEU A 247 -20.43 2.49 -39.18
CA LEU A 247 -19.83 2.70 -37.87
C LEU A 247 -20.63 3.77 -37.12
N GLY A 248 -21.11 3.44 -35.93
CA GLY A 248 -21.43 4.47 -34.94
C GLY A 248 -20.18 5.32 -34.67
N SER A 249 -20.35 6.56 -34.20
CA SER A 249 -19.20 7.43 -33.88
C SER A 249 -18.41 6.83 -32.71
N PRO A 250 -17.23 6.21 -32.96
CA PRO A 250 -16.54 5.50 -31.91
C PRO A 250 -15.93 6.49 -30.92
N ALA A 251 -15.89 6.11 -29.65
CA ALA A 251 -15.15 6.88 -28.66
C ALA A 251 -13.67 6.99 -29.08
N PRO A 252 -13.05 8.18 -28.93
CA PRO A 252 -11.63 8.34 -29.23
C PRO A 252 -10.79 7.45 -28.31
N ALA A 253 -9.63 7.01 -28.82
CA ALA A 253 -8.67 6.31 -28.00
C ALA A 253 -8.22 7.19 -26.83
N LEU A 254 -8.13 6.60 -25.65
CA LEU A 254 -7.52 7.27 -24.51
C LEU A 254 -6.03 7.46 -24.80
N LEU A 255 -5.47 8.55 -24.28
CA LEU A 255 -4.04 8.78 -24.36
C LEU A 255 -3.38 8.23 -23.10
N PRO A 256 -2.20 7.59 -23.22
CA PRO A 256 -1.38 7.32 -22.05
C PRO A 256 -1.15 8.61 -21.28
N ASP A 257 -1.26 8.55 -19.95
CA ASP A 257 -1.03 9.73 -19.13
C ASP A 257 0.37 10.26 -19.37
N ALA A 258 0.48 11.59 -19.49
CA ALA A 258 1.77 12.24 -19.59
C ALA A 258 2.62 11.81 -18.40
N LYS A 259 3.86 11.40 -18.66
CA LYS A 259 4.81 11.06 -17.60
C LYS A 259 5.26 12.33 -16.88
N THR A 260 4.42 12.84 -16.01
CA THR A 260 4.77 13.96 -15.14
C THR A 260 5.47 13.42 -13.91
N THR A 261 6.65 13.93 -13.63
CA THR A 261 7.35 13.66 -12.38
C THR A 261 6.63 14.41 -11.28
N VAL A 262 6.03 13.68 -10.35
CA VAL A 262 5.40 14.23 -9.14
C VAL A 262 6.26 13.85 -7.94
N ASN A 263 6.57 14.82 -7.09
CA ASN A 263 7.27 14.53 -5.85
C ASN A 263 6.31 13.84 -4.87
N PRO A 264 6.73 12.74 -4.21
CA PRO A 264 5.93 12.11 -3.17
C PRO A 264 5.74 13.06 -1.99
N GLN A 265 4.67 12.88 -1.24
CA GLN A 265 4.44 13.58 0.02
C GLN A 265 4.73 12.62 1.18
N ILE A 266 5.77 12.89 1.95
CA ILE A 266 6.04 12.16 3.20
C ILE A 266 4.98 12.60 4.23
N LEU A 267 4.26 11.63 4.76
CA LEU A 267 3.20 11.84 5.75
C LEU A 267 3.77 11.80 7.17
N GLU A 268 4.57 10.76 7.45
CA GLU A 268 5.08 10.51 8.79
C GLU A 268 6.39 9.70 8.73
N LEU A 269 7.35 10.06 9.61
CA LEU A 269 8.44 9.18 10.02
C LEU A 269 8.21 8.78 11.47
N SER A 270 7.74 7.56 11.69
CA SER A 270 7.47 7.01 13.02
C SER A 270 8.62 6.11 13.48
N VAL A 271 8.86 6.05 14.79
CA VAL A 271 9.89 5.18 15.36
C VAL A 271 9.34 4.49 16.59
N ARG A 272 9.56 3.17 16.66
CA ARG A 272 9.09 2.29 17.73
C ARG A 272 10.26 1.56 18.42
N PRO A 273 10.15 1.26 19.74
CA PRO A 273 9.05 1.65 20.64
C PRO A 273 8.94 3.17 20.76
N SER A 274 7.72 3.69 20.82
CA SER A 274 7.52 5.13 21.03
C SER A 274 7.96 5.49 22.44
N ALA A 275 8.80 6.50 22.59
CA ALA A 275 9.12 7.13 23.88
C ALA A 275 7.82 7.31 24.66
N GLY A 276 7.61 6.49 25.68
CA GLY A 276 6.40 6.54 26.47
C GLY A 276 6.29 7.92 27.11
N PHE A 277 5.19 8.62 26.83
CA PHE A 277 4.62 9.76 27.57
C PHE A 277 5.50 10.94 28.01
N MET A 278 6.77 11.04 27.61
CA MET A 278 7.61 12.24 27.81
C MET A 278 7.20 13.32 26.79
N LYS A 279 5.97 13.81 26.94
CA LYS A 279 5.31 14.79 26.09
C LYS A 279 5.78 16.18 26.53
N GLY A 280 6.82 16.72 25.89
CA GLY A 280 7.36 17.99 26.38
C GLY A 280 8.36 18.75 25.51
N ALA A 281 8.54 18.48 24.22
CA ALA A 281 9.15 19.44 23.28
C ALA A 281 8.98 18.94 21.85
N TYR A 282 8.79 19.86 20.92
CA TYR A 282 8.79 19.58 19.48
C TYR A 282 10.16 19.02 19.07
N GLY A 283 10.19 17.77 18.61
CA GLY A 283 11.41 16.97 18.40
C GLY A 283 11.38 15.74 19.31
N LEU A 284 10.84 14.62 18.82
CA LEU A 284 10.63 13.41 19.61
C LEU A 284 11.95 12.65 19.81
N ASP A 285 12.64 12.97 20.88
CA ASP A 285 13.81 12.24 21.38
C ASP A 285 13.42 10.79 21.75
N GLN A 286 14.07 9.79 21.15
CA GLN A 286 13.95 8.39 21.59
C GLN A 286 15.14 8.02 22.45
N ILE A 287 14.88 7.47 23.63
CA ILE A 287 15.95 6.92 24.47
C ILE A 287 16.03 5.42 24.18
N LEU A 288 17.18 4.98 23.66
CA LEU A 288 17.46 3.61 23.27
C LEU A 288 18.61 3.05 24.11
N HIS A 289 18.48 1.80 24.56
CA HIS A 289 19.62 1.09 25.12
C HIS A 289 20.56 0.64 23.98
N PRO A 290 21.90 0.76 24.10
CA PRO A 290 22.84 0.38 23.03
C PRO A 290 22.68 -1.04 22.45
N SER A 291 22.07 -1.96 23.21
CA SER A 291 21.80 -3.34 22.77
C SER A 291 20.41 -3.57 22.16
N ARG A 292 19.60 -2.52 21.98
CA ARG A 292 18.24 -2.61 21.46
C ARG A 292 18.17 -2.04 20.05
N GLN A 293 17.17 -2.49 19.30
CA GLN A 293 16.87 -2.00 17.97
C GLN A 293 15.64 -1.09 17.99
N LEU A 294 15.58 -0.19 17.02
CA LEU A 294 14.42 0.65 16.76
C LEU A 294 13.79 0.27 15.44
N SER A 295 12.46 0.17 15.42
CA SER A 295 11.71 0.04 14.17
C SER A 295 11.38 1.43 13.65
N LEU A 296 11.94 1.79 12.51
CA LEU A 296 11.68 3.04 11.79
C LEU A 296 10.67 2.76 10.69
N THR A 297 9.61 3.57 10.61
CA THR A 297 8.58 3.40 9.58
C THR A 297 8.24 4.74 8.95
N VAL A 298 8.47 4.84 7.64
CA VAL A 298 8.07 5.99 6.81
C VAL A 298 6.76 5.66 6.14
N SER A 299 5.82 6.59 6.22
CA SER A 299 4.58 6.58 5.46
C SER A 299 4.59 7.77 4.49
N ALA A 300 4.20 7.53 3.24
CA ALA A 300 4.15 8.54 2.19
C ALA A 300 2.92 8.33 1.29
N LYS A 301 2.50 9.38 0.60
CA LYS A 301 1.47 9.32 -0.45
C LYS A 301 1.97 9.95 -1.73
N GLN A 302 1.38 9.55 -2.84
CA GLN A 302 1.58 10.20 -4.13
C GLN A 302 0.25 10.30 -4.88
N SER A 303 0.08 11.36 -5.66
CA SER A 303 -1.19 11.63 -6.35
C SER A 303 -1.46 10.75 -7.57
N ASN A 304 -0.42 10.15 -8.16
CA ASN A 304 -0.47 9.41 -9.43
C ASN A 304 -0.13 7.91 -9.30
N ASP A 305 -0.31 7.35 -8.10
CA ASP A 305 -0.15 5.92 -7.77
C ASP A 305 1.16 5.24 -8.16
N GLU A 306 2.19 6.02 -8.49
CA GLU A 306 3.47 5.43 -8.84
C GLU A 306 4.06 4.70 -7.64
N GLU A 307 4.78 3.62 -7.96
CA GLU A 307 5.55 2.91 -6.95
C GLU A 307 6.54 3.87 -6.29
N LEU A 308 6.50 3.85 -4.96
CA LEU A 308 7.43 4.59 -4.13
C LEU A 308 8.52 3.66 -3.63
N PHE A 309 9.70 4.23 -3.51
CA PHE A 309 10.88 3.61 -2.95
C PHE A 309 11.37 4.48 -1.80
N CYS A 310 11.98 3.86 -0.80
CA CYS A 310 12.45 4.56 0.38
C CYS A 310 13.88 4.12 0.71
N GLU A 311 14.74 5.08 0.97
CA GLU A 311 16.07 4.86 1.52
C GLU A 311 16.17 5.58 2.87
N PHE A 312 16.59 4.85 3.89
CA PHE A 312 16.88 5.41 5.21
C PHE A 312 18.39 5.69 5.30
N PHE A 313 18.74 6.82 5.88
CA PHE A 313 20.14 7.22 6.05
C PHE A 313 20.33 8.03 7.33
N MET A 314 21.59 8.08 7.77
CA MET A 314 21.99 8.89 8.92
C MET A 314 22.42 10.27 8.43
N SER A 315 21.74 11.33 8.86
CA SER A 315 22.19 12.71 8.62
C SER A 315 23.15 13.21 9.70
N SER A 316 23.13 12.59 10.88
CA SER A 316 24.17 12.77 11.90
C SER A 316 24.44 11.49 12.69
N GLY A 317 25.70 11.25 13.04
CA GLY A 317 26.16 10.04 13.71
C GLY A 317 26.39 8.87 12.76
N SER A 318 26.38 7.64 13.30
CA SER A 318 26.48 6.40 12.54
C SER A 318 25.54 5.36 13.14
N GLY A 319 25.34 4.23 12.46
CA GLY A 319 24.47 3.14 12.91
C GLY A 319 24.28 2.11 11.80
N GLN A 320 23.53 1.05 12.08
CA GLN A 320 23.27 -0.03 11.13
C GLN A 320 21.76 -0.19 10.92
N PHE A 321 21.35 -0.20 9.65
CA PHE A 321 19.99 -0.54 9.25
C PHE A 321 19.89 -2.03 8.89
N SER A 322 18.73 -2.64 9.11
CA SER A 322 18.46 -4.03 8.70
C SER A 322 18.47 -4.22 7.19
N VAL A 323 18.24 -3.15 6.42
CA VAL A 323 18.28 -3.11 4.97
C VAL A 323 19.07 -1.87 4.56
N SER A 324 20.05 -2.05 3.66
CA SER A 324 20.84 -0.96 3.09
C SER A 324 20.33 -0.56 1.71
N GLY A 325 20.34 0.75 1.42
CA GLY A 325 19.98 1.29 0.12
C GLY A 325 18.48 1.47 -0.10
N VAL A 326 18.13 1.71 -1.36
CA VAL A 326 16.75 1.95 -1.80
C VAL A 326 15.93 0.66 -1.75
N GLN A 327 14.80 0.70 -1.05
CA GLN A 327 13.85 -0.43 -0.98
C GLN A 327 12.47 -0.03 -1.49
N LYS A 328 11.74 -0.98 -2.08
CA LYS A 328 10.36 -0.75 -2.52
C LYS A 328 9.45 -0.56 -1.30
N MET A 329 8.61 0.47 -1.33
CA MET A 329 7.57 0.66 -0.33
C MET A 329 6.37 -0.27 -0.63
N TYR A 330 5.67 -0.70 0.40
CA TYR A 330 4.46 -1.49 0.28
C TYR A 330 3.25 -0.58 0.35
N TYR A 331 2.36 -0.69 -0.64
CA TYR A 331 1.07 0.00 -0.60
C TYR A 331 0.21 -0.62 0.50
N GLN A 332 -0.33 0.21 1.38
CA GLN A 332 -1.23 -0.18 2.44
C GLN A 332 -2.51 0.65 2.33
N PRO A 333 -3.66 0.00 2.09
CA PRO A 333 -4.93 0.70 1.86
C PRO A 333 -5.47 1.42 3.10
N TYR A 334 -4.96 1.08 4.28
CA TYR A 334 -5.46 1.62 5.54
C TYR A 334 -4.33 1.81 6.56
N PHE A 335 -4.07 3.08 6.91
CA PHE A 335 -3.16 3.45 8.00
C PHE A 335 -3.93 4.02 9.19
N PRO A 336 -4.08 3.28 10.30
CA PRO A 336 -4.39 3.92 11.58
C PRO A 336 -3.17 4.76 12.01
N PRO A 337 -3.35 6.03 12.49
CA PRO A 337 -4.62 6.71 12.78
C PRO A 337 -5.21 7.55 11.63
N PHE A 338 -4.49 7.74 10.53
CA PHE A 338 -4.84 8.75 9.52
C PHE A 338 -6.01 8.35 8.60
N LEU A 339 -6.47 7.09 8.60
CA LEU A 339 -7.51 6.57 7.71
C LEU A 339 -7.24 6.81 6.21
N GLU A 340 -6.06 7.31 5.84
CA GLU A 340 -5.63 7.52 4.47
C GLU A 340 -4.85 6.29 3.99
N ALA A 341 -5.03 5.96 2.71
CA ALA A 341 -4.22 4.95 2.04
C ALA A 341 -2.87 5.54 1.60
N GLY A 342 -1.84 4.70 1.49
CA GLY A 342 -0.56 5.14 0.95
C GLY A 342 0.53 4.10 1.06
N TRP A 343 1.77 4.53 0.93
CA TRP A 343 2.95 3.68 0.86
C TRP A 343 3.70 3.65 2.17
N ARG A 344 4.20 2.48 2.57
CA ARG A 344 4.94 2.29 3.81
C ARG A 344 6.24 1.52 3.58
N SER A 345 7.29 1.96 4.26
CA SER A 345 8.54 1.20 4.41
C SER A 345 8.94 1.14 5.87
N THR A 346 9.40 -0.03 6.31
CA THR A 346 9.85 -0.27 7.69
C THR A 346 11.23 -0.91 7.69
N VAL A 347 12.15 -0.33 8.47
CA VAL A 347 13.49 -0.89 8.72
C VAL A 347 13.77 -0.96 10.21
N GLN A 348 14.67 -1.84 10.63
CA GLN A 348 15.24 -1.79 11.97
C GLN A 348 16.54 -0.99 11.94
N TRP A 349 16.82 -0.22 12.99
CA TRP A 349 18.07 0.50 13.19
C TRP A 349 18.71 0.12 14.52
N SER A 350 20.04 -0.02 14.52
CA SER A 350 20.86 -0.27 15.72
C SER A 350 21.97 0.77 15.83
N PRO A 351 22.29 1.24 17.06
CA PRO A 351 23.40 2.15 17.27
C PRO A 351 24.75 1.45 16.98
N PRO A 352 25.80 2.21 16.63
CA PRO A 352 27.11 1.67 16.33
C PRO A 352 27.78 1.11 17.60
N PRO A 353 28.68 0.13 17.48
CA PRO A 353 29.48 -0.33 18.62
C PRO A 353 30.27 0.83 19.23
N GLY A 354 30.09 1.09 20.52
CA GLY A 354 30.75 2.17 21.24
C GLY A 354 29.97 3.49 21.33
N ALA A 355 28.71 3.52 20.88
CA ALA A 355 27.82 4.65 21.17
C ALA A 355 27.76 4.94 22.68
N VAL A 356 28.00 6.20 23.06
CA VAL A 356 28.06 6.62 24.47
C VAL A 356 26.77 7.28 24.92
N ALA A 357 26.45 7.14 26.20
CA ALA A 357 25.24 7.70 26.77
C ALA A 357 25.12 9.22 26.49
N GLY A 358 23.94 9.66 26.07
CA GLY A 358 23.69 11.06 25.67
C GLY A 358 24.10 11.39 24.23
N GLN A 359 24.75 10.49 23.50
CA GLN A 359 25.03 10.68 22.07
C GLN A 359 23.73 10.71 21.27
N ALA A 360 23.57 11.77 20.48
CA ALA A 360 22.45 12.00 19.61
C ALA A 360 22.72 11.46 18.19
N PHE A 361 21.71 10.84 17.60
CA PHE A 361 21.72 10.35 16.22
C PHE A 361 20.51 10.91 15.48
N THR A 362 20.71 11.39 14.25
CA THR A 362 19.62 11.85 13.38
C THR A 362 19.41 10.88 12.25
N VAL A 363 18.20 10.35 12.14
CA VAL A 363 17.78 9.51 11.01
C VAL A 363 16.88 10.32 10.09
N ASP A 364 17.17 10.23 8.80
CA ASP A 364 16.34 10.77 7.73
C ASP A 364 15.97 9.67 6.73
N ALA A 365 15.00 9.97 5.87
CA ALA A 365 14.59 9.11 4.78
C ALA A 365 14.34 9.92 3.51
N VAL A 366 14.75 9.37 2.36
CA VAL A 366 14.36 9.84 1.04
C VAL A 366 13.31 8.89 0.50
N VAL A 367 12.17 9.43 0.07
CA VAL A 367 11.16 8.71 -0.69
C VAL A 367 11.26 9.16 -2.15
N THR A 368 11.47 8.21 -3.05
CA THR A 368 11.55 8.45 -4.49
C THR A 368 10.43 7.74 -5.23
N SER A 369 9.89 8.38 -6.26
CA SER A 369 8.96 7.73 -7.18
C SER A 369 9.73 7.00 -8.27
N SER A 370 9.10 6.00 -8.88
CA SER A 370 9.63 5.28 -10.06
C SER A 370 10.03 6.20 -11.24
N ARG A 371 9.54 7.44 -11.27
CA ARG A 371 9.84 8.45 -12.32
C ARG A 371 10.78 9.56 -11.87
N GLY A 372 11.47 9.36 -10.75
CA GLY A 372 12.52 10.25 -10.26
C GLY A 372 12.02 11.43 -9.42
N GLY A 373 10.72 11.50 -9.11
CA GLY A 373 10.22 12.45 -8.11
C GLY A 373 10.79 12.09 -6.75
N SER A 374 11.13 13.07 -5.93
CA SER A 374 11.82 12.82 -4.66
C SER A 374 11.31 13.75 -3.58
N ALA A 375 11.10 13.21 -2.39
CA ALA A 375 10.91 13.97 -1.17
C ALA A 375 11.77 13.40 -0.06
N THR A 376 12.25 14.27 0.79
CA THR A 376 13.22 13.95 1.83
C THR A 376 12.70 14.52 3.15
N THR A 377 12.95 13.81 4.26
CA THR A 377 12.62 14.32 5.60
C THR A 377 13.52 15.50 6.02
N GLU A 378 14.68 15.67 5.39
CA GLU A 378 15.58 16.81 5.54
C GLU A 378 14.87 18.12 5.16
N GLY A 379 14.78 19.05 6.12
CA GLY A 379 14.09 20.34 5.96
C GLY A 379 12.72 20.40 6.64
N ASN A 380 12.08 19.25 6.89
CA ASN A 380 10.91 19.19 7.76
C ASN A 380 11.37 18.90 9.20
N THR A 381 11.74 19.95 9.94
CA THR A 381 12.24 19.85 11.31
C THR A 381 11.30 19.10 12.26
N SER A 382 10.00 19.07 11.96
CA SER A 382 9.00 18.34 12.75
C SER A 382 9.05 16.81 12.57
N LEU A 383 9.67 16.32 11.50
CA LEU A 383 9.77 14.89 11.16
C LEU A 383 11.15 14.27 11.49
N ARG A 384 12.11 15.05 11.96
CA ARG A 384 13.42 14.53 12.39
C ARG A 384 13.27 13.76 13.71
N LYS A 385 13.92 12.59 13.79
CA LYS A 385 14.00 11.80 15.02
C LYS A 385 15.41 11.86 15.58
N VAL A 386 15.56 12.40 16.78
CA VAL A 386 16.81 12.35 17.53
C VAL A 386 16.77 11.13 18.45
N ILE A 387 17.80 10.30 18.40
CA ILE A 387 17.89 9.09 19.23
C ILE A 387 19.06 9.25 20.21
N TYR A 388 18.83 9.01 21.49
CA TYR A 388 19.81 9.01 22.57
C TYR A 388 20.13 7.58 22.97
N THR A 389 21.40 7.32 23.29
CA THR A 389 21.75 6.08 23.98
C THR A 389 21.81 6.27 25.51
N TYR A 390 21.39 5.25 26.27
CA TYR A 390 21.34 5.32 27.74
C TYR A 390 22.55 4.65 28.41
N ASP A 391 22.88 5.12 29.63
CA ASP A 391 23.92 4.52 30.48
C ASP A 391 23.47 3.19 31.08
N LYS A 392 24.41 2.30 31.39
CA LYS A 392 24.12 1.12 32.20
C LYS A 392 23.76 1.59 33.61
N GLY A 393 22.47 1.62 33.94
CA GLY A 393 21.98 2.05 35.26
C GLY A 393 22.73 1.36 36.42
N ARG A 394 22.81 2.03 37.56
CA ARG A 394 23.43 1.46 38.78
C ARG A 394 22.52 0.45 39.44
N ILE A 395 23.12 -0.60 39.99
CA ILE A 395 22.47 -1.55 40.88
C ILE A 395 22.68 -1.05 42.30
N TYR A 396 21.59 -0.85 43.03
CA TYR A 396 21.61 -0.55 44.45
C TYR A 396 21.21 -1.79 45.24
N PHE A 397 21.93 -2.08 46.32
CA PHE A 397 21.65 -3.24 47.16
C PHE A 397 22.02 -2.97 48.62
N SER A 398 21.46 -3.76 49.53
CA SER A 398 21.84 -3.76 50.94
C SER A 398 22.99 -4.72 51.16
N GLY A 399 24.02 -4.30 51.90
CA GLY A 399 25.18 -5.12 52.24
C GLY A 399 25.70 -4.81 53.64
N LEU A 400 26.41 -5.75 54.25
CA LEU A 400 27.04 -5.54 55.55
C LEU A 400 28.31 -4.69 55.42
N SER A 401 28.41 -3.66 56.25
CA SER A 401 29.59 -2.82 56.42
C SER A 401 30.72 -3.62 57.05
N ALA A 402 31.86 -3.69 56.38
CA ALA A 402 33.05 -4.33 56.94
C ALA A 402 33.60 -3.62 58.21
N VAL A 403 33.19 -2.37 58.47
CA VAL A 403 33.68 -1.56 59.60
C VAL A 403 32.73 -1.63 60.78
N THR A 404 31.42 -1.53 60.52
CA THR A 404 30.40 -1.40 61.58
C THR A 404 29.55 -2.66 61.77
N ASP A 405 29.64 -3.63 60.86
CA ASP A 405 28.77 -4.82 60.79
C ASP A 405 27.26 -4.50 60.69
N LEU A 406 26.95 -3.26 60.29
CA LEU A 406 25.58 -2.81 60.03
C LEU A 406 25.24 -2.95 58.56
N GLU A 407 23.97 -3.21 58.25
CA GLU A 407 23.49 -3.16 56.87
C GLU A 407 23.36 -1.73 56.37
N GLU A 408 23.99 -1.47 55.24
CA GLU A 408 24.01 -0.17 54.55
C GLU A 408 23.72 -0.35 53.06
N ILE A 409 23.50 0.77 52.36
CA ILE A 409 23.21 0.76 50.94
C ILE A 409 24.49 0.93 50.14
N TYR A 410 24.72 0.00 49.22
CA TYR A 410 25.81 0.02 48.26
C TYR A 410 25.28 0.28 46.86
N SER A 411 26.14 0.83 46.01
CA SER A 411 25.91 0.96 44.58
C SER A 411 27.05 0.32 43.83
N VAL A 412 26.74 -0.35 42.72
CA VAL A 412 27.70 -0.84 41.73
C VAL A 412 27.16 -0.56 40.34
N ARG A 413 28.02 -0.35 39.35
CA ARG A 413 27.57 -0.31 37.96
C ARG A 413 27.08 -1.69 37.53
N ALA A 414 26.19 -1.76 36.55
CA ALA A 414 25.70 -3.05 36.05
C ALA A 414 26.81 -3.95 35.45
N ASP A 415 27.99 -3.40 35.15
CA ASP A 415 29.18 -4.16 34.74
C ASP A 415 30.05 -4.66 35.92
N GLY A 416 29.61 -4.45 37.16
CA GLY A 416 30.32 -4.86 38.37
C GLY A 416 31.41 -3.90 38.84
N THR A 417 31.68 -2.81 38.10
CA THR A 417 32.69 -1.81 38.47
C THR A 417 32.14 -0.74 39.41
N ASP A 418 33.03 0.04 40.04
CA ASP A 418 32.66 1.20 40.88
C ASP A 418 31.72 0.82 42.04
N LEU A 419 32.00 -0.34 42.66
CA LEU A 419 31.37 -0.73 43.92
C LEU A 419 31.74 0.28 45.00
N ARG A 420 30.73 0.86 45.63
CA ARG A 420 30.92 1.81 46.72
C ARG A 420 29.73 1.83 47.66
N LYS A 421 30.03 2.20 48.89
CA LYS A 421 29.05 2.48 49.94
C LYS A 421 28.42 3.86 49.69
N VAL A 422 27.08 3.93 49.74
CA VAL A 422 26.30 5.13 49.42
C VAL A 422 25.80 5.81 50.67
N THR A 423 25.32 5.03 51.64
CA THR A 423 24.91 5.53 52.95
C THR A 423 25.99 5.31 53.99
N TYR A 424 26.01 6.16 55.01
CA TYR A 424 26.93 6.05 56.13
C TYR A 424 26.11 6.20 57.41
N GLN A 425 26.25 5.24 58.33
CA GLN A 425 25.62 5.30 59.64
C GLN A 425 26.67 5.06 60.74
N ASP A 426 26.70 5.96 61.72
CA ASP A 426 27.58 5.89 62.89
C ASP A 426 26.86 5.38 64.14
N THR A 427 25.53 5.31 64.09
CA THR A 427 24.70 4.81 65.18
C THR A 427 24.52 3.29 65.06
N PRO A 428 24.98 2.48 66.03
CA PRO A 428 24.94 1.01 65.96
C PRO A 428 23.52 0.42 65.87
N ASP A 429 22.52 1.17 66.30
CA ASP A 429 21.13 0.72 66.34
C ASP A 429 20.32 1.09 65.10
N ILE A 430 20.98 1.51 64.01
CA ILE A 430 20.30 1.92 62.79
C ILE A 430 20.84 1.11 61.59
N VAL A 431 19.94 0.42 60.91
CA VAL A 431 20.23 -0.32 59.66
C VAL A 431 19.46 0.26 58.48
N GLN A 432 20.00 0.12 57.27
CA GLN A 432 19.43 0.67 56.04
C GLN A 432 19.23 -0.41 54.99
N ARG A 433 17.98 -0.57 54.56
CA ARG A 433 17.50 -1.71 53.75
C ARG A 433 16.66 -1.27 52.56
N PHE A 434 16.45 -2.21 51.65
CA PHE A 434 15.45 -2.11 50.58
C PHE A 434 15.63 -0.88 49.70
N PRO A 435 16.78 -0.74 49.02
CA PRO A 435 17.00 0.40 48.14
C PRO A 435 16.10 0.33 46.91
N ALA A 436 15.60 1.48 46.50
CA ALA A 436 14.92 1.70 45.23
C ALA A 436 15.52 2.93 44.55
N GLY A 437 16.33 2.69 43.53
CA GLY A 437 16.96 3.74 42.74
C GLY A 437 16.11 4.14 41.54
N ALA A 438 16.07 5.44 41.26
CA ALA A 438 15.69 5.95 39.95
C ALA A 438 16.64 5.39 38.88
N ARG A 439 16.12 5.15 37.67
CA ARG A 439 16.95 4.62 36.57
C ARG A 439 18.12 5.55 36.26
N ASP A 440 17.90 6.86 36.32
CA ASP A 440 18.89 7.92 36.11
C ASP A 440 19.97 8.00 37.18
N GLY A 441 19.79 7.28 38.30
CA GLY A 441 20.69 7.30 39.43
C GLY A 441 20.72 8.62 40.21
N HIS A 442 19.84 9.58 39.91
CA HIS A 442 19.77 10.86 40.60
C HIS A 442 19.01 10.75 41.91
N LYS A 443 18.02 9.86 42.01
CA LYS A 443 17.30 9.58 43.26
C LYS A 443 17.53 8.16 43.74
N LEU A 444 17.75 8.00 45.03
CA LEU A 444 17.80 6.73 45.74
C LEU A 444 16.89 6.83 46.96
N LEU A 445 15.92 5.93 47.04
CA LEU A 445 15.12 5.71 48.23
C LEU A 445 15.64 4.48 48.97
N TYR A 446 15.51 4.48 50.29
CA TYR A 446 15.78 3.31 51.12
C TYR A 446 14.99 3.40 52.42
N THR A 447 14.86 2.25 53.09
CA THR A 447 14.26 2.16 54.41
C THR A 447 15.35 2.26 55.46
N GLN A 448 15.21 3.16 56.42
CA GLN A 448 16.03 3.17 57.63
C GLN A 448 15.21 2.56 58.78
N ILE A 449 15.81 1.63 59.52
CA ILE A 449 15.18 0.93 60.63
C ILE A 449 16.02 1.16 61.88
N ASP A 450 15.41 1.75 62.90
CA ASP A 450 15.94 1.79 64.26
C ASP A 450 15.63 0.45 64.93
N THR A 451 16.66 -0.32 65.25
CA THR A 451 16.54 -1.69 65.79
C THR A 451 16.10 -1.71 67.25
N LEU A 452 16.32 -0.64 68.02
CA LEU A 452 15.86 -0.54 69.40
C LEU A 452 14.37 -0.21 69.46
N THR A 453 13.91 0.71 68.63
CA THR A 453 12.52 1.18 68.66
C THR A 453 11.62 0.48 67.64
N THR A 454 12.20 -0.32 66.74
CA THR A 454 11.55 -0.95 65.58
C THR A 454 10.89 0.05 64.62
N ARG A 455 11.21 1.34 64.74
CA ARG A 455 10.67 2.38 63.86
C ARG A 455 11.36 2.30 62.52
N SER A 456 10.55 2.33 61.46
CA SER A 456 11.01 2.34 60.08
C SER A 456 10.58 3.62 59.39
N SER A 457 11.41 4.17 58.52
CA SER A 457 11.10 5.37 57.77
C SER A 457 11.79 5.32 56.42
N ILE A 458 11.17 5.93 55.41
CA ILE A 458 11.77 6.02 54.08
C ILE A 458 12.56 7.30 54.00
N TYR A 459 13.79 7.15 53.52
CA TYR A 459 14.71 8.24 53.28
C TYR A 459 15.02 8.31 51.79
N ALA A 460 15.26 9.53 51.33
CA ALA A 460 15.72 9.83 49.98
C ALA A 460 17.09 10.51 50.06
N GLN A 461 17.94 10.17 49.11
CA GLN A 461 19.22 10.84 48.87
C GLN A 461 19.57 10.74 47.38
N THR A 462 20.70 11.32 46.98
CA THR A 462 21.20 11.08 45.62
C THR A 462 21.80 9.67 45.51
N GLY A 463 21.77 9.06 44.32
CA GLY A 463 22.47 7.79 44.08
C GLY A 463 24.00 7.88 44.20
N ARG A 464 24.54 9.07 44.51
CA ARG A 464 25.93 9.28 44.85
C ARG A 464 26.22 9.47 46.34
N GLY A 465 25.21 9.36 47.19
CA GLY A 465 25.26 9.73 48.60
C GLY A 465 25.00 11.23 48.78
N GLY A 466 25.22 11.74 49.99
CA GLY A 466 25.07 13.16 50.31
C GLY A 466 23.92 13.44 51.27
N LEU A 467 23.32 14.63 51.14
CA LEU A 467 22.23 15.06 52.01
C LEU A 467 21.07 14.07 51.95
N THR A 468 20.69 13.61 53.13
CA THR A 468 19.66 12.62 53.35
C THR A 468 18.40 13.32 53.84
N THR A 469 17.27 13.08 53.18
CA THR A 469 15.96 13.66 53.53
C THR A 469 15.00 12.55 53.92
N ARG A 470 14.35 12.68 55.07
CA ARG A 470 13.29 11.77 55.49
C ARG A 470 12.01 12.08 54.71
N ILE A 471 11.46 11.09 54.03
CA ILE A 471 10.24 11.22 53.22
C ILE A 471 8.99 10.77 53.99
N THR A 472 9.13 9.75 54.84
CA THR A 472 7.99 9.24 55.62
C THR A 472 8.36 9.09 57.10
N ASP A 473 7.39 9.31 57.98
CA ASP A 473 7.55 9.03 59.41
C ASP A 473 7.47 7.55 59.75
N LYS A 474 6.78 6.78 58.91
CA LYS A 474 6.57 5.33 59.00
C LYS A 474 6.51 4.76 57.59
N GLY A 475 7.31 3.75 57.28
CA GLY A 475 7.26 3.10 55.97
C GLY A 475 8.44 2.20 55.67
N ILE A 476 8.20 1.19 54.84
CA ILE A 476 9.18 0.19 54.38
C ILE A 476 8.94 -0.15 52.90
N PHE A 477 9.94 -0.78 52.27
CA PHE A 477 9.88 -1.27 50.88
C PHE A 477 9.48 -0.19 49.86
N PRO A 478 10.23 0.92 49.75
CA PRO A 478 9.96 1.89 48.70
C PRO A 478 10.12 1.23 47.32
N SER A 479 9.27 1.64 46.38
CA SER A 479 9.49 1.43 44.94
C SER A 479 9.19 2.74 44.22
N LEU A 480 10.04 3.09 43.27
CA LEU A 480 9.94 4.30 42.49
C LEU A 480 9.32 4.01 41.12
N SER A 481 8.53 4.93 40.58
CA SER A 481 8.13 4.89 39.18
C SER A 481 9.33 5.13 38.26
N ASP A 482 9.24 4.69 37.00
CA ASP A 482 10.33 4.82 36.01
C ASP A 482 10.76 6.27 35.76
N ASP A 483 9.84 7.22 35.93
CA ASP A 483 10.05 8.67 35.79
C ASP A 483 10.40 9.36 37.13
N SER A 484 10.48 8.61 38.23
CA SER A 484 10.86 9.12 39.56
C SER A 484 9.93 10.16 40.18
N THR A 485 8.69 10.27 39.68
CA THR A 485 7.67 11.22 40.16
C THR A 485 6.75 10.63 41.22
N VAL A 486 6.62 9.30 41.27
CA VAL A 486 5.74 8.61 42.23
C VAL A 486 6.54 7.54 42.98
N MET A 487 6.31 7.47 44.29
CA MET A 487 6.75 6.34 45.11
C MET A 487 5.52 5.57 45.62
N VAL A 488 5.62 4.24 45.60
CA VAL A 488 4.77 3.35 46.41
C VAL A 488 5.57 2.75 47.54
N TYR A 489 4.94 2.56 48.69
CA TYR A 489 5.55 1.93 49.85
C TYR A 489 4.53 1.27 50.76
N GLN A 490 5.01 0.47 51.71
CA GLN A 490 4.19 -0.18 52.71
C GLN A 490 4.27 0.59 54.04
N TRP A 491 3.12 0.96 54.61
CA TRP A 491 3.09 1.70 55.87
C TRP A 491 3.02 0.78 57.07
N THR A 492 3.93 0.98 58.02
CA THR A 492 3.97 0.26 59.29
C THR A 492 3.16 1.01 60.35
N GLN A 493 1.85 0.77 60.44
CA GLN A 493 1.14 1.05 61.68
C GLN A 493 1.70 0.12 62.76
N GLY A 494 2.01 0.67 63.94
CA GLY A 494 2.85 0.05 64.97
C GLY A 494 2.65 -1.46 65.05
N LEU A 495 3.77 -2.19 65.01
CA LEU A 495 3.85 -3.66 64.90
C LEU A 495 3.07 -4.36 66.02
N VAL A 496 1.75 -4.39 65.93
CA VAL A 496 0.92 -5.38 66.59
C VAL A 496 0.96 -6.60 65.67
N PRO A 497 1.51 -7.74 66.11
CA PRO A 497 1.51 -8.96 65.32
C PRO A 497 0.09 -9.26 64.82
N GLY A 498 -0.10 -9.32 63.50
CA GLY A 498 -1.41 -9.64 62.88
C GLY A 498 -2.15 -8.47 62.22
N SER A 499 -1.68 -7.22 62.29
CA SER A 499 -2.32 -6.09 61.61
C SER A 499 -2.12 -6.14 60.07
N PRO A 500 -3.18 -5.95 59.26
CA PRO A 500 -3.07 -5.97 57.80
C PRO A 500 -2.24 -4.79 57.29
N GLN A 501 -1.27 -5.10 56.43
CA GLN A 501 -0.40 -4.13 55.77
C GLN A 501 -1.14 -3.53 54.55
N ARG A 502 -1.10 -2.21 54.38
CA ARG A 502 -1.71 -1.51 53.24
C ARG A 502 -0.64 -0.77 52.42
N PRO A 503 -0.73 -0.77 51.07
CA PRO A 503 0.13 0.04 50.22
C PRO A 503 -0.31 1.51 50.22
N TYR A 504 0.65 2.43 50.13
CA TYR A 504 0.43 3.87 50.07
C TYR A 504 1.26 4.50 48.95
N THR A 505 0.80 5.63 48.40
CA THR A 505 1.47 6.44 47.36
C THR A 505 1.90 7.79 47.93
N ALA A 506 3.08 8.29 47.56
CA ALA A 506 3.54 9.63 47.90
C ALA A 506 4.42 10.25 46.79
N SER A 507 4.51 11.59 46.74
CA SER A 507 5.47 12.33 45.90
C SER A 507 6.82 12.42 46.63
N PRO A 508 7.93 11.92 46.06
CA PRO A 508 9.26 12.06 46.62
C PRO A 508 9.90 13.38 46.12
N ASP A 509 9.37 14.51 46.58
CA ASP A 509 9.97 15.82 46.32
C ASP A 509 11.16 16.01 47.28
N LEU A 510 12.37 16.01 46.71
CA LEU A 510 13.59 16.45 47.40
C LEU A 510 13.64 17.98 47.30
N PRO A 511 14.07 18.71 48.35
CA PRO A 511 14.46 20.10 48.18
C PRO A 511 15.55 20.18 47.10
N ALA A 512 15.37 21.11 46.15
CA ALA A 512 16.24 21.30 44.98
C ALA A 512 17.69 21.62 45.36
#